data_AF-A0A812UXB7-F1
#
_entry.id   AF-A0A812UXB7-F1
#
_cell.length_a   1.000
_cell.length_b   1.000
_cell.length_c   1.000
_cell.angle_alpha   90.00
_cell.angle_beta   90.00
_cell.angle_gamma   90.00
#
_symmetry.space_group_name_H-M   'P 1'
#
loop_
_entity.id
_entity.type
_entity.pdbx_description
1 polymer ?
#
loop_
_entity_poly.entity_id
_entity_poly.type
_entity_poly.pdbx_seq_one_letter_code
_entity_poly.pdbx_strand_id
1 'polypeptide(L)'
;MSQASRHVISAEFLAEAIWASTFFLLVYISLQLAMLNLILAAAGTANFDSFVVSRPDRNRKVIVERAASAKELDLHQQALAKEEEMIHAKESLLKLCRLMDSDKSGSLDLEEIKTGFNTNPKFASSLVSMGVFLEDVDLLFEVLDVE
;
A
#
# COMPACT_ATOMS: atom_id res chain seq x y z
N MET A 1 -13.25 60.69 25.70
CA MET A 1 -13.95 59.40 25.54
C MET A 1 -13.39 58.49 24.42
N SER A 2 -12.29 58.83 23.72
CA SER A 2 -11.82 58.01 22.57
C SER A 2 -10.61 57.10 22.86
N GLN A 3 -9.95 57.22 24.01
CA GLN A 3 -8.75 56.42 24.32
C GLN A 3 -9.07 55.14 25.12
N ALA A 4 -10.15 55.14 25.91
CA ALA A 4 -10.56 53.99 26.71
C ALA A 4 -11.03 52.80 25.86
N SER A 5 -11.83 53.03 24.80
CA SER A 5 -12.31 51.93 23.93
C SER A 5 -11.19 51.25 23.12
N ARG A 6 -10.08 51.94 22.83
CA ARG A 6 -8.95 51.31 22.10
C ARG A 6 -8.16 50.31 22.96
N HIS A 7 -8.12 50.50 24.28
CA HIS A 7 -7.43 49.55 25.18
C HIS A 7 -8.26 48.29 25.48
N VAL A 8 -9.59 48.41 25.49
CA VAL A 8 -10.50 47.28 25.75
C VAL A 8 -10.45 46.27 24.59
N ILE A 9 -10.47 46.76 23.34
CA ILE A 9 -10.42 45.89 22.13
C ILE A 9 -9.09 45.11 22.08
N SER A 10 -7.97 45.73 22.47
CA SER A 10 -6.67 45.04 22.51
C SER A 10 -6.61 43.93 23.56
N ALA A 11 -7.31 44.08 24.70
CA ALA A 11 -7.34 43.09 25.77
C ALA A 11 -8.24 41.88 25.42
N GLU A 12 -9.37 42.13 24.74
CA GLU A 12 -10.28 41.07 24.26
C GLU A 12 -9.62 40.23 23.14
N PHE A 13 -8.90 40.88 22.22
CA PHE A 13 -8.16 40.18 21.17
C PHE A 13 -6.99 39.34 21.71
N LEU A 14 -6.31 39.83 22.77
CA LEU A 14 -5.28 39.08 23.49
C LEU A 14 -5.85 37.85 24.20
N ALA A 15 -7.06 37.95 24.75
CA ALA A 15 -7.72 36.82 25.41
C ALA A 15 -8.05 35.70 24.41
N GLU A 16 -8.60 36.03 23.23
CA GLU A 16 -8.89 35.05 22.18
C GLU A 16 -7.61 34.38 21.63
N ALA A 17 -6.53 35.14 21.49
CA ALA A 17 -5.23 34.62 21.05
C ALA A 17 -4.64 33.60 22.05
N ILE A 18 -4.89 33.77 23.35
CA ILE A 18 -4.43 32.82 24.38
C ILE A 18 -5.17 31.49 24.25
N TRP A 19 -6.49 31.50 24.05
CA TRP A 19 -7.26 30.26 23.88
C TRP A 19 -6.94 29.53 22.57
N ALA A 20 -6.70 30.28 21.49
CA ALA A 20 -6.23 29.69 20.25
C ALA A 20 -4.84 29.04 20.43
N SER A 21 -3.91 29.75 21.09
CA SER A 21 -2.56 29.24 21.35
C SER A 21 -2.57 27.99 22.24
N THR A 22 -3.39 27.94 23.29
CA THR A 22 -3.51 26.75 24.14
C THR A 22 -4.10 25.56 23.37
N PHE A 23 -5.09 25.79 22.50
CA PHE A 23 -5.61 24.76 21.61
C PHE A 23 -4.53 24.23 20.65
N PHE A 24 -3.79 25.12 19.96
CA PHE A 24 -2.70 24.72 19.06
C PHE A 24 -1.57 24.00 19.79
N LEU A 25 -1.24 24.41 21.02
CA LEU A 25 -0.25 23.74 21.85
C LEU A 25 -0.71 22.32 22.23
N LEU A 26 -1.97 22.15 22.61
CA LEU A 26 -2.53 20.83 22.93
C LEU A 26 -2.55 19.90 21.71
N VAL A 27 -2.94 20.42 20.54
CA VAL A 27 -2.89 19.67 19.27
C VAL A 27 -1.45 19.28 18.92
N TYR A 28 -0.51 20.20 19.06
CA TYR A 28 0.91 19.95 18.81
C TYR A 28 1.47 18.88 19.75
N ILE A 29 1.18 18.97 21.06
CA ILE A 29 1.60 17.97 22.05
C ILE A 29 0.97 16.61 21.73
N SER A 30 -0.32 16.57 21.36
CA SER A 30 -1.00 15.33 20.98
C SER A 30 -0.36 14.68 19.75
N LEU A 31 0.03 15.47 18.75
CA LEU A 31 0.68 14.97 17.54
C LEU A 31 2.09 14.43 17.83
N GLN A 32 2.86 15.15 18.66
CA GLN A 32 4.18 14.72 19.08
C GLN A 32 4.14 13.43 19.92
N LEU A 33 3.15 13.30 20.82
CA LEU A 33 2.92 12.06 21.57
C LEU A 33 2.50 10.90 20.67
N ALA A 34 1.67 11.15 19.65
CA ALA A 34 1.29 10.13 18.67
C ALA A 34 2.50 9.67 17.85
N MET A 35 3.37 10.59 17.42
CA MET A 35 4.60 10.27 16.70
C MET A 35 5.59 9.50 17.58
N LEU A 36 5.73 9.87 18.87
CA LEU A 36 6.55 9.14 19.83
C LEU A 36 6.02 7.73 20.08
N ASN A 37 4.70 7.56 20.23
CA ASN A 37 4.07 6.25 20.38
C ASN A 37 4.23 5.40 19.11
N LEU A 38 4.22 6.00 17.92
CA LEU A 38 4.47 5.31 16.65
C LEU A 38 5.93 4.84 16.55
N ILE A 39 6.89 5.67 16.94
CA ILE A 39 8.31 5.31 16.99
C ILE A 39 8.55 4.23 18.04
N LEU A 40 7.92 4.33 19.21
CA LEU A 40 8.04 3.33 20.27
C LEU A 40 7.36 2.01 19.88
N ALA A 41 6.25 2.03 19.13
CA ALA A 41 5.65 0.83 18.57
C ALA A 41 6.56 0.19 17.52
N ALA A 42 7.17 0.99 16.64
CA ALA A 42 8.11 0.51 15.63
C ALA A 42 9.44 0.00 16.23
N ALA A 43 9.90 0.58 17.33
CA ALA A 43 11.12 0.18 18.04
C ALA A 43 10.86 -0.93 19.08
N GLY A 44 9.64 -1.04 19.60
CA GLY A 44 9.22 -1.94 20.67
C GLY A 44 8.86 -3.35 20.20
N THR A 45 8.61 -3.57 18.91
CA THR A 45 8.45 -4.92 18.34
C THR A 45 9.72 -5.77 18.36
N ALA A 46 10.87 -5.19 18.76
CA ALA A 46 12.09 -5.96 19.01
C ALA A 46 12.09 -6.65 20.39
N ASN A 47 11.17 -6.35 21.32
CA ASN A 47 11.18 -6.90 22.70
C ASN A 47 9.80 -7.05 23.38
N PHE A 48 8.69 -7.13 22.64
CA PHE A 48 7.33 -7.22 23.22
C PHE A 48 6.66 -8.58 23.00
N ASP A 49 7.30 -9.63 23.51
CA ASP A 49 6.55 -10.78 24.02
C ASP A 49 6.10 -10.41 25.45
N SER A 50 4.81 -10.58 25.78
CA SER A 50 4.24 -10.45 27.15
C SER A 50 3.55 -9.15 27.58
N PHE A 51 2.71 -8.52 26.74
CA PHE A 51 1.52 -7.85 27.29
C PHE A 51 0.24 -8.41 26.68
N VAL A 52 -0.11 -9.57 27.22
CA VAL A 52 -1.45 -10.14 27.20
C VAL A 52 -2.46 -9.09 27.65
N VAL A 53 -3.32 -8.67 26.72
CA VAL A 53 -4.58 -7.99 27.03
C VAL A 53 -5.36 -8.84 28.04
N SER A 54 -5.62 -8.25 29.20
CA SER A 54 -6.40 -8.82 30.30
C SER A 54 -7.81 -9.21 29.84
N ARG A 55 -8.21 -10.44 30.15
CA ARG A 55 -9.55 -11.00 29.94
C ARG A 55 -10.55 -10.39 30.94
N PRO A 56 -11.76 -9.98 30.52
CA PRO A 56 -12.97 -10.09 31.33
C PRO A 56 -13.84 -11.28 30.89
N ASP A 57 -14.51 -11.86 31.89
CA ASP A 57 -15.19 -13.15 31.89
C ASP A 57 -16.56 -13.14 31.16
N ARG A 58 -16.93 -14.35 30.70
CA ARG A 58 -18.17 -14.89 30.13
C ARG A 58 -19.45 -14.08 30.30
N ASN A 59 -20.07 -13.68 29.17
CA ASN A 59 -21.28 -14.32 28.62
C ASN A 59 -21.92 -13.43 27.54
N ARG A 60 -22.25 -14.05 26.39
CA ARG A 60 -23.14 -13.57 25.31
C ARG A 60 -22.51 -12.58 24.30
N LYS A 61 -22.38 -13.08 23.05
CA LYS A 61 -21.81 -12.46 21.84
C LYS A 61 -20.30 -12.31 22.00
N VAL A 62 -19.45 -13.04 21.28
CA VAL A 62 -19.26 -12.88 19.84
C VAL A 62 -18.62 -14.17 19.32
N ILE A 63 -19.43 -15.02 18.69
CA ILE A 63 -18.97 -16.23 17.97
C ILE A 63 -18.83 -15.90 16.47
N VAL A 64 -18.62 -14.62 16.12
CA VAL A 64 -18.70 -14.14 14.72
C VAL A 64 -17.47 -13.32 14.27
N GLU A 65 -16.75 -12.64 15.17
CA GLU A 65 -15.57 -11.83 14.79
C GLU A 65 -14.33 -12.67 14.45
N ARG A 66 -14.20 -13.89 14.98
CA ARG A 66 -13.05 -14.77 14.69
C ARG A 66 -13.06 -15.35 13.26
N ALA A 67 -14.22 -15.42 12.62
CA ALA A 67 -14.32 -15.89 11.23
C ALA A 67 -13.97 -14.78 10.22
N ALA A 68 -14.21 -13.51 10.56
CA ALA A 68 -13.90 -12.37 9.70
C ALA A 68 -12.41 -11.99 9.75
N SER A 69 -11.84 -11.89 10.95
CA SER A 69 -10.43 -11.47 11.12
C SER A 69 -9.42 -12.50 10.58
N ALA A 70 -9.71 -13.80 10.68
CA ALA A 70 -8.86 -14.82 10.07
C ALA A 70 -8.90 -14.74 8.53
N LYS A 71 -10.06 -14.40 7.96
CA LYS A 71 -10.24 -14.31 6.51
C LYS A 71 -9.59 -13.06 5.92
N GLU A 72 -9.59 -11.96 6.65
CA GLU A 72 -8.98 -10.70 6.21
C GLU A 72 -7.45 -10.76 6.23
N LEU A 73 -6.86 -11.44 7.24
CA LEU A 73 -5.42 -11.68 7.30
C LEU A 73 -4.97 -12.67 6.20
N ASP A 74 -5.77 -13.71 5.95
CA ASP A 74 -5.52 -14.70 4.90
C ASP A 74 -5.62 -14.07 3.49
N LEU A 75 -6.58 -13.17 3.27
CA LEU A 75 -6.69 -12.42 2.01
C LEU A 75 -5.51 -11.48 1.79
N HIS A 76 -5.03 -10.79 2.83
CA HIS A 76 -3.88 -9.90 2.71
C HIS A 76 -2.59 -10.68 2.43
N GLN A 77 -2.39 -11.82 3.11
CA GLN A 77 -1.25 -12.69 2.86
C GLN A 77 -1.30 -13.33 1.46
N GLN A 78 -2.48 -13.72 0.98
CA GLN A 78 -2.66 -14.19 -0.40
C GLN A 78 -2.40 -13.09 -1.42
N ALA A 79 -2.79 -11.84 -1.14
CA ALA A 79 -2.51 -10.72 -2.04
C ALA A 79 -1.01 -10.46 -2.17
N LEU A 80 -0.26 -10.47 -1.05
CA LEU A 80 1.19 -10.29 -1.04
C LEU A 80 1.93 -11.45 -1.72
N ALA A 81 1.55 -12.70 -1.44
CA ALA A 81 2.15 -13.86 -2.09
C ALA A 81 1.91 -13.85 -3.61
N LYS A 82 0.72 -13.42 -4.04
CA LYS A 82 0.39 -13.27 -5.45
C LYS A 82 1.18 -12.14 -6.11
N GLU A 83 1.47 -11.06 -5.39
CA GLU A 83 2.33 -9.98 -5.88
C GLU A 83 3.79 -10.43 -6.04
N GLU A 84 4.35 -11.16 -5.07
CA GLU A 84 5.69 -11.75 -5.17
C GLU A 84 5.79 -12.74 -6.35
N GLU A 85 4.78 -13.59 -6.52
CA GLU A 85 4.68 -14.52 -7.65
C GLU A 85 4.62 -13.76 -8.98
N MET A 86 3.87 -12.66 -9.05
CA MET A 86 3.77 -11.81 -10.23
C MET A 86 5.11 -11.12 -10.56
N ILE A 87 5.85 -10.65 -9.55
CA ILE A 87 7.18 -10.04 -9.74
C ILE A 87 8.15 -11.07 -10.30
N HIS A 88 8.18 -12.28 -9.72
CA HIS A 88 9.07 -13.35 -10.20
C HIS A 88 8.69 -13.84 -11.61
N ALA A 89 7.39 -13.90 -11.91
CA ALA A 89 6.88 -14.20 -13.24
C ALA A 89 7.30 -13.12 -14.25
N LYS A 90 7.22 -11.84 -13.88
CA LYS A 90 7.66 -10.71 -14.71
C LYS A 90 9.15 -10.76 -15.02
N GLU A 91 10.01 -11.01 -14.03
CA GLU A 91 11.46 -11.15 -14.26
C GLU A 91 11.79 -12.32 -15.19
N SER A 92 11.10 -13.44 -15.00
CA SER A 92 11.24 -14.61 -15.86
C SER A 92 10.77 -14.32 -17.28
N LEU A 93 9.67 -13.57 -17.43
CA LEU A 93 9.18 -13.14 -18.73
C LEU A 93 10.16 -12.19 -19.41
N LEU A 94 10.72 -11.19 -18.70
CA LEU A 94 11.73 -10.28 -19.24
C LEU A 94 12.97 -11.00 -19.78
N LYS A 95 13.43 -12.05 -19.09
CA LYS A 95 14.53 -12.91 -19.58
C LYS A 95 14.15 -13.64 -20.86
N LEU A 96 12.92 -14.12 -20.96
CA LEU A 96 12.40 -14.78 -22.17
C LEU A 96 12.23 -13.78 -23.32
N CYS A 97 11.77 -12.56 -23.05
CA CYS A 97 11.63 -11.51 -24.06
C CYS A 97 12.98 -11.17 -24.70
N ARG A 98 14.03 -11.01 -23.90
CA ARG A 98 15.40 -10.78 -24.40
C ARG A 98 15.97 -11.90 -25.27
N LEU A 99 15.45 -13.12 -25.12
CA LEU A 99 15.86 -14.26 -25.95
C LEU A 99 15.11 -14.32 -27.28
N MET A 100 13.96 -13.66 -27.38
CA MET A 100 13.11 -13.64 -28.57
C MET A 100 13.31 -12.38 -29.41
N ASP A 101 13.77 -11.30 -28.79
CA ASP A 101 14.22 -10.06 -29.42
C ASP A 101 15.36 -10.38 -30.41
N SER A 102 14.98 -10.52 -31.68
CA SER A 102 15.86 -11.00 -32.74
C SER A 102 16.64 -9.84 -33.35
N ASP A 103 16.06 -8.65 -33.33
CA ASP A 103 16.67 -7.42 -33.82
C ASP A 103 17.53 -6.70 -32.76
N LYS A 104 17.45 -7.15 -31.49
CA LYS A 104 18.12 -6.55 -30.32
C LYS A 104 17.73 -5.09 -30.12
N SER A 105 16.51 -4.72 -30.52
CA SER A 105 15.96 -3.38 -30.32
C SER A 105 15.79 -3.07 -28.83
N GLY A 106 15.69 -4.09 -27.97
CA GLY A 106 15.33 -3.95 -26.57
C GLY A 106 13.82 -3.92 -26.33
N SER A 107 13.03 -3.99 -27.40
CA SER A 107 11.58 -4.11 -27.45
C SER A 107 11.20 -5.41 -28.17
N LEU A 108 9.95 -5.85 -28.03
CA LEU A 108 9.42 -6.94 -28.85
C LEU A 108 8.33 -6.41 -29.76
N ASP A 109 8.48 -6.61 -31.06
CA ASP A 109 7.42 -6.31 -32.01
C ASP A 109 6.28 -7.33 -31.88
N LEU A 110 5.08 -6.94 -32.31
CA LEU A 110 3.90 -7.81 -32.29
C LEU A 110 4.14 -9.16 -32.99
N GLU A 111 4.88 -9.14 -34.10
CA GLU A 111 5.26 -10.33 -34.85
C GLU A 111 6.26 -11.22 -34.08
N GLU A 112 7.18 -10.62 -33.32
CA GLU A 112 8.13 -11.35 -32.46
C GLU A 112 7.43 -11.99 -31.27
N ILE A 113 6.42 -11.32 -30.69
CA ILE A 113 5.59 -11.89 -29.61
C ILE A 113 4.76 -13.06 -30.15
N LYS A 114 4.10 -12.91 -31.30
CA LYS A 114 3.31 -13.98 -31.93
C LYS A 114 4.17 -15.17 -32.36
N THR A 115 5.36 -14.89 -32.89
CA THR A 115 6.34 -15.92 -33.24
C THR A 115 6.89 -16.61 -31.99
N GLY A 116 7.20 -15.83 -30.95
CA GLY A 116 7.65 -16.31 -29.65
C GLY A 116 6.63 -17.18 -28.93
N PHE A 117 5.34 -16.83 -29.02
CA PHE A 117 4.24 -17.62 -28.49
C PHE A 117 4.15 -19.01 -29.14
N ASN A 118 4.33 -19.09 -30.47
CA ASN A 118 4.28 -20.35 -31.20
C ASN A 118 5.58 -21.17 -31.08
N THR A 119 6.73 -20.50 -31.01
CA THR A 119 8.05 -21.14 -31.06
C THR A 119 8.55 -21.55 -29.67
N ASN A 120 8.18 -20.80 -28.63
CA ASN A 120 8.65 -21.01 -27.27
C ASN A 120 7.48 -21.37 -26.33
N PRO A 121 7.23 -22.67 -26.08
CA PRO A 121 6.13 -23.09 -25.22
C PRO A 121 6.28 -22.62 -23.77
N LYS A 122 7.51 -22.34 -23.31
CA LYS A 122 7.73 -21.77 -21.97
C LYS A 122 7.25 -20.32 -21.90
N PHE A 123 7.46 -19.53 -22.95
CA PHE A 123 6.96 -18.16 -23.05
C PHE A 123 5.43 -18.14 -23.10
N ALA A 124 4.83 -18.99 -23.95
CA ALA A 124 3.38 -19.14 -24.02
C ALA A 124 2.77 -19.55 -22.67
N SER A 125 3.38 -20.52 -21.98
CA SER A 125 2.90 -20.97 -20.66
C SER A 125 2.98 -19.86 -19.61
N SER A 126 4.03 -19.03 -19.64
CA SER A 126 4.17 -17.89 -18.73
C SER A 126 3.15 -16.77 -19.01
N LEU A 127 2.84 -16.48 -20.28
CA LEU A 127 1.80 -15.52 -20.65
C LEU A 127 0.41 -16.00 -20.24
N VAL A 128 0.10 -17.28 -20.49
CA VAL A 128 -1.16 -17.90 -20.07
C VAL A 128 -1.30 -17.92 -18.54
N SER A 129 -0.20 -18.17 -17.82
CA SER A 129 -0.17 -18.07 -16.35
C SER A 129 -0.43 -16.65 -15.83
N MET A 130 -0.14 -15.62 -16.64
CA MET A 130 -0.48 -14.22 -16.35
C MET A 130 -1.86 -13.82 -16.88
N GLY A 131 -2.61 -14.76 -17.47
CA GLY A 131 -3.96 -14.51 -17.98
C GLY A 131 -3.98 -13.86 -19.36
N VAL A 132 -2.87 -13.90 -20.10
CA VAL A 132 -2.79 -13.37 -21.48
C VAL A 132 -2.83 -14.56 -22.44
N PHE A 133 -3.86 -14.60 -23.28
CA PHE A 133 -3.97 -15.56 -24.38
C PHE A 133 -3.50 -14.93 -25.69
N LEU A 134 -3.32 -15.75 -26.73
CA LEU A 134 -2.88 -15.27 -28.06
C LEU A 134 -3.80 -14.17 -28.62
N GLU A 135 -5.09 -14.27 -28.32
CA GLU A 135 -6.13 -13.30 -28.70
C GLU A 135 -5.98 -11.96 -27.97
N ASP A 136 -5.41 -11.99 -26.76
CA ASP A 136 -5.17 -10.81 -25.92
C ASP A 136 -3.78 -10.20 -26.16
N VAL A 137 -2.94 -10.81 -27.02
CA VAL A 137 -1.59 -10.28 -27.32
C VAL A 137 -1.67 -8.91 -27.98
N ASP A 138 -2.67 -8.68 -28.85
CA ASP A 138 -2.85 -7.39 -29.51
C ASP A 138 -3.22 -6.30 -28.47
N LEU A 139 -4.08 -6.62 -27.51
CA LEU A 139 -4.45 -5.73 -26.39
C LEU A 139 -3.27 -5.52 -25.42
N LEU A 140 -2.52 -6.59 -25.12
CA LEU A 140 -1.33 -6.52 -24.29
C LEU A 140 -0.29 -5.59 -24.91
N PHE A 141 -0.10 -5.66 -26.23
CA PHE A 141 0.80 -4.76 -26.94
C PHE A 141 0.34 -3.30 -26.84
N GLU A 142 -0.96 -3.03 -27.06
CA GLU A 142 -1.53 -1.68 -26.93
C GLU A 142 -1.41 -1.10 -25.50
N VAL A 143 -1.49 -1.95 -24.47
CA VAL A 143 -1.31 -1.54 -23.06
C VAL A 143 0.18 -1.40 -22.68
N LEU A 144 1.06 -2.20 -23.27
CA LEU A 144 2.50 -2.16 -22.98
C LEU A 144 3.25 -1.04 -23.71
N ASP A 145 2.77 -0.62 -24.89
CA ASP A 145 3.36 0.44 -25.71
C ASP A 145 2.96 1.87 -25.23
N VAL A 146 2.35 1.97 -24.06
CA VAL A 146 2.02 3.25 -23.41
C VAL A 146 3.23 3.76 -22.60
N GLU A 147 4.39 3.94 -23.25
CA GLU A 147 5.47 4.88 -22.85
C GLU A 147 6.39 5.22 -24.03
#